data_AF-A0A847HM74-F1
#
_entry.id   AF-A0A847HM74-F1
#
_cell.length_a   1.000
_cell.length_b   1.000
_cell.length_c   1.000
_cell.angle_alpha   90.00
_cell.angle_beta   90.00
_cell.angle_gamma   90.00
#
_symmetry.space_group_name_H-M   'P 1'
#
loop_
_entity.id
_entity.type
_entity.pdbx_description
1 polymer ?
#
loop_
_entity_poly.entity_id
_entity_poly.type
_entity_poly.pdbx_seq_one_letter_code
_entity_poly.pdbx_strand_id
1 'polypeptide(L)'
;MFITDSEYDRTKEKSIHATLPKRHGTITLANSGQNDSKDILDQANELRAAQKYDDAEKLYNQVKAENPGSAKALEAQKQLIHLAIDKNNLTQADTFFNQMVTEFAQTAGLDEAVYVTGMDIQYTRWNSAKANNFHKYNLEHFPETKFGMMSNVEIIRSYLRDGNKIADAEVEKWLAAYKDQPDQAMGIYQIARAYVGNNKIEKGQQLYDFAIKNHSDHVYGKLAKVRYNITNKDFDAADQAADSLIASAEKNEDAREGIRELADLYRDKKEYTRAAHFYK
;
A
#
# COMPACT_ATOMS: atom_id res chain seq x y z
N MET A 1 -25.35 24.38 4.59
CA MET A 1 -24.56 23.73 3.53
C MET A 1 -24.26 22.32 4.02
N PHE A 2 -25.07 21.35 3.62
CA PHE A 2 -24.95 19.96 4.07
C PHE A 2 -23.92 19.27 3.19
N ILE A 3 -22.77 18.92 3.77
CA ILE A 3 -21.83 17.99 3.14
C ILE A 3 -22.52 16.65 3.11
N THR A 4 -22.70 16.07 1.92
CA THR A 4 -23.29 14.73 1.79
C THR A 4 -22.34 13.70 2.40
N ASP A 5 -22.86 12.63 3.01
CA ASP A 5 -22.05 11.59 3.67
C ASP A 5 -20.94 11.01 2.75
N SER A 6 -21.12 11.09 1.43
CA SER A 6 -20.12 10.67 0.43
C SER A 6 -18.87 11.56 0.34
N GLU A 7 -18.97 12.86 0.64
CA GLU A 7 -17.83 13.79 0.65
C GLU A 7 -17.08 13.74 1.99
N TYR A 8 -17.79 13.40 3.07
CA TYR A 8 -17.22 13.14 4.39
C TYR A 8 -16.33 11.87 4.40
N ASP A 9 -16.67 10.87 3.60
CA ASP A 9 -15.91 9.61 3.50
C ASP A 9 -14.59 9.78 2.70
N ARG A 10 -14.63 10.52 1.57
CA ARG A 10 -13.42 10.84 0.78
C ARG A 10 -12.39 11.67 1.56
N THR A 11 -12.84 12.52 2.49
CA THR A 11 -11.94 13.33 3.33
C THR A 11 -11.31 12.53 4.47
N LYS A 12 -12.00 11.50 4.99
CA LYS A 12 -11.41 10.55 5.94
C LYS A 12 -10.45 9.56 5.30
N GLU A 13 -10.73 9.07 4.10
CA GLU A 13 -9.73 8.27 3.35
C GLU A 13 -8.49 9.11 3.03
N LYS A 14 -8.60 10.41 2.69
CA LYS A 14 -7.43 11.31 2.63
C LYS A 14 -6.64 11.35 3.94
N SER A 15 -7.31 11.28 5.09
CA SER A 15 -6.68 11.27 6.43
C SER A 15 -6.08 9.91 6.81
N ILE A 16 -6.70 8.79 6.43
CA ILE A 16 -6.24 7.42 6.69
C ILE A 16 -5.14 7.02 5.68
N HIS A 17 -5.11 7.63 4.50
CA HIS A 17 -4.04 7.44 3.52
C HIS A 17 -2.90 8.46 3.64
N ALA A 18 -3.10 9.56 4.36
CA ALA A 18 -2.00 10.39 4.86
C ALA A 18 -1.13 9.67 5.91
N THR A 19 -1.62 8.54 6.44
CA THR A 19 -0.88 7.65 7.34
C THR A 19 -0.39 6.36 6.70
N LEU A 20 -0.74 6.06 5.43
CA LEU A 20 0.15 5.18 4.65
C LEU A 20 1.50 5.90 4.58
N PRO A 21 2.63 5.20 4.77
CA PRO A 21 3.91 5.88 4.70
C PRO A 21 3.97 6.60 3.36
N LYS A 22 4.54 7.81 3.36
CA LYS A 22 5.36 8.16 2.22
C LYS A 22 6.36 7.02 2.12
N ARG A 23 6.06 5.99 1.33
CA ARG A 23 7.02 4.97 0.91
C ARG A 23 7.92 5.66 -0.11
N HIS A 24 8.63 6.69 0.35
CA HIS A 24 9.97 6.95 -0.13
C HIS A 24 10.79 5.84 0.51
N GLY A 25 10.61 4.61 0.00
CA GLY A 25 11.59 3.57 0.21
C GLY A 25 12.84 4.04 -0.49
N THR A 26 13.63 4.87 0.20
CA THR A 26 15.03 5.06 -0.15
C THR A 26 15.65 3.69 0.10
N ILE A 27 15.79 2.90 -0.96
CA ILE A 27 16.65 1.72 -0.95
C ILE A 27 18.02 2.27 -0.56
N THR A 28 18.42 2.01 0.69
CA THR A 28 19.73 2.40 1.18
C THR A 28 20.71 1.45 0.53
N LEU A 29 21.25 1.83 -0.63
CA LEU A 29 22.40 1.17 -1.22
C LEU A 29 23.55 1.31 -0.23
N ALA A 30 24.06 0.19 0.28
CA ALA A 30 25.18 0.15 1.20
C ALA A 30 26.37 0.89 0.55
N ASN A 31 26.75 2.01 1.17
CA ASN A 31 27.68 2.98 0.62
C ASN A 31 29.12 2.54 0.92
N SER A 32 29.87 2.16 -0.10
CA SER A 32 31.33 2.02 -0.03
C SER A 32 31.99 3.12 -0.85
N GLY A 33 32.51 4.14 -0.18
CA GLY A 33 33.53 5.06 -0.72
C GLY A 33 33.03 6.45 -1.14
N GLN A 34 33.67 7.47 -0.57
CA GLN A 34 33.43 8.90 -0.76
C GLN A 34 33.48 9.39 -2.21
N ASN A 35 32.47 10.16 -2.63
CA ASN A 35 32.63 11.39 -3.41
C ASN A 35 31.36 12.26 -3.30
N ASP A 36 31.50 13.57 -3.07
CA ASP A 36 30.42 14.56 -2.83
C ASP A 36 29.52 14.84 -4.06
N SER A 37 29.46 13.95 -5.04
CA SER A 37 28.49 14.02 -6.13
C SER A 37 27.20 13.32 -5.72
N LYS A 38 26.13 14.08 -5.50
CA LYS A 38 24.76 13.54 -5.36
C LYS A 38 24.49 12.53 -6.48
N ASP A 39 23.90 11.39 -6.15
CA ASP A 39 23.53 10.39 -7.14
C ASP A 39 22.62 11.01 -8.21
N ILE A 40 22.82 10.67 -9.49
CA ILE A 40 22.05 11.26 -10.60
C ILE A 40 20.54 10.98 -10.42
N LEU A 41 20.17 9.83 -9.85
CA LEU A 41 18.78 9.49 -9.57
C LEU A 41 18.17 10.44 -8.52
N ASP A 42 18.92 10.79 -7.47
CA ASP A 42 18.48 11.75 -6.45
C ASP A 42 18.30 13.14 -7.04
N GLN A 43 19.22 13.58 -7.90
CA GLN A 43 19.08 14.85 -8.62
C GLN A 43 17.82 14.87 -9.50
N ALA A 44 17.53 13.77 -10.21
CA ALA A 44 16.32 13.63 -11.02
C ALA A 44 15.05 13.72 -10.15
N ASN A 45 15.04 13.06 -8.99
CA ASN A 45 13.94 13.11 -8.04
C ASN A 45 13.69 14.53 -7.50
N GLU A 46 14.74 15.28 -7.20
CA GLU A 46 14.64 16.68 -6.75
C GLU A 46 14.10 17.59 -7.85
N LEU A 47 14.55 17.41 -9.09
CA LEU A 47 14.03 18.15 -10.24
C LEU A 47 12.54 17.87 -10.45
N ARG A 48 12.11 16.61 -10.34
CA ARG A 48 10.68 16.26 -10.42
C ARG A 48 9.88 16.92 -9.30
N ALA A 49 10.39 16.87 -8.05
CA ALA A 49 9.74 17.52 -6.91
C ALA A 49 9.61 19.05 -7.09
N ALA A 50 10.58 19.67 -7.77
CA ALA A 50 10.56 21.07 -8.17
C ALA A 50 9.76 21.35 -9.46
N GLN A 51 9.03 20.36 -9.98
CA GLN A 51 8.23 20.43 -11.22
C GLN A 51 9.03 20.77 -12.48
N LYS A 52 10.36 20.57 -12.46
CA LYS A 52 11.25 20.70 -13.62
C LYS A 52 11.26 19.39 -14.40
N TYR A 53 10.10 19.01 -14.93
CA TYR A 53 9.88 17.66 -15.45
C TYR A 53 10.79 17.30 -16.62
N ASP A 54 11.04 18.22 -17.56
CA ASP A 54 11.85 17.89 -18.73
C ASP A 54 13.33 17.64 -18.37
N ASP A 55 13.84 18.30 -17.32
CA ASP A 55 15.19 18.06 -16.83
C ASP A 55 15.26 16.77 -15.99
N ALA A 56 14.24 16.49 -15.18
CA ALA A 56 14.13 15.21 -14.46
C ALA A 56 14.06 14.03 -15.43
N GLU A 57 13.26 14.13 -16.49
CA GLU A 57 13.12 13.11 -17.53
C GLU A 57 14.45 12.83 -18.24
N LYS A 58 15.26 13.85 -18.53
CA LYS A 58 16.62 13.66 -19.08
C LYS A 58 17.51 12.86 -18.12
N LEU A 59 17.51 13.21 -16.83
CA LEU A 59 18.36 12.51 -15.85
C LEU A 59 17.90 11.08 -15.59
N TYR A 60 16.59 10.80 -15.54
CA TYR A 60 16.11 9.42 -15.43
C TYR A 60 16.53 8.58 -16.64
N ASN A 61 16.41 9.12 -17.86
CA ASN A 61 16.87 8.44 -19.07
C ASN A 61 18.40 8.21 -19.07
N GLN A 62 19.18 9.17 -18.53
CA GLN A 62 20.62 8.99 -18.34
C GLN A 62 20.92 7.84 -17.36
N VAL A 63 20.25 7.78 -16.21
CA VAL A 63 20.42 6.69 -15.24
C VAL A 63 20.13 5.33 -15.88
N LYS A 64 19.07 5.23 -16.68
CA LYS A 64 18.75 4.01 -17.43
C LYS A 64 19.86 3.62 -18.41
N ALA A 65 20.34 4.58 -19.20
CA ALA A 65 21.35 4.34 -20.22
C ALA A 65 22.70 3.92 -19.63
N GLU A 66 23.07 4.47 -18.47
CA GLU A 66 24.33 4.17 -17.79
C GLU A 66 24.27 2.86 -16.98
N ASN A 67 23.08 2.36 -16.65
CA ASN A 67 22.91 1.20 -15.75
C ASN A 67 21.91 0.16 -16.30
N PRO A 68 21.99 -0.27 -17.57
CA PRO A 68 20.96 -1.08 -18.22
C PRO A 68 20.68 -2.39 -17.46
N GLY A 69 19.40 -2.73 -17.30
CA GLY A 69 18.95 -3.96 -16.64
C GLY A 69 19.15 -4.01 -15.11
N SER A 70 19.75 -2.98 -14.51
CA SER A 70 19.97 -2.91 -13.06
C SER A 70 18.71 -2.50 -12.30
N ALA A 71 18.69 -2.77 -10.98
CA ALA A 71 17.66 -2.25 -10.07
C ALA A 71 17.57 -0.72 -10.10
N LYS A 72 18.71 -0.03 -10.33
CA LYS A 72 18.75 1.44 -10.44
C LYS A 72 18.06 1.95 -11.70
N ALA A 73 18.23 1.24 -12.83
CA ALA A 73 17.53 1.57 -14.06
C ALA A 73 16.03 1.22 -13.99
N LEU A 74 15.66 0.14 -13.29
CA LEU A 74 14.26 -0.18 -13.01
C LEU A 74 13.61 0.93 -12.16
N GLU A 75 14.30 1.41 -11.13
CA GLU A 75 13.84 2.52 -10.31
C GLU A 75 13.68 3.81 -11.14
N ALA A 76 14.65 4.15 -11.99
CA ALA A 76 14.53 5.30 -12.89
C ALA A 76 13.34 5.17 -13.85
N GLN A 77 13.08 3.96 -14.38
CA GLN A 77 11.91 3.70 -15.22
C GLN A 77 10.60 3.88 -14.45
N LYS A 78 10.53 3.41 -13.20
CA LYS A 78 9.39 3.65 -12.31
C LYS A 78 9.11 5.15 -12.15
N GLN A 79 10.16 5.94 -11.94
CA GLN A 79 10.02 7.39 -11.78
C GLN A 79 9.59 8.11 -13.07
N LEU A 80 9.95 7.60 -14.26
CA LEU A 80 9.43 8.11 -15.54
C LEU A 80 7.91 7.93 -15.65
N ILE A 81 7.37 6.79 -15.20
CA ILE A 81 5.92 6.55 -15.15
C ILE A 81 5.25 7.61 -14.27
N HIS A 82 5.76 7.83 -13.06
CA HIS A 82 5.24 8.86 -12.15
C HIS A 82 5.34 10.27 -12.74
N LEU A 83 6.46 10.62 -13.37
CA LEU A 83 6.64 11.91 -14.04
C LEU A 83 5.60 12.14 -15.15
N ALA A 84 5.30 11.12 -15.97
CA ALA A 84 4.24 11.21 -16.98
C ALA A 84 2.86 11.45 -16.34
N ILE A 85 2.59 10.82 -15.21
CA ILE A 85 1.33 11.00 -14.47
C ILE A 85 1.26 12.38 -13.81
N ASP A 86 2.36 12.91 -13.31
CA ASP A 86 2.46 14.27 -12.77
C ASP A 86 2.16 15.33 -13.86
N LYS A 87 2.54 15.03 -15.11
CA LYS A 87 2.20 15.82 -16.32
C LYS A 87 0.78 15.56 -16.83
N ASN A 88 -0.01 14.71 -16.15
CA ASN A 88 -1.33 14.23 -16.59
C ASN A 88 -1.31 13.58 -17.99
N ASN A 89 -0.18 12.99 -18.39
CA ASN A 89 0.02 12.32 -19.67
C ASN A 89 -0.09 10.79 -19.51
N LEU A 90 -1.31 10.29 -19.39
CA LEU A 90 -1.58 8.87 -19.13
C LEU A 90 -1.10 7.94 -20.26
N THR A 91 -1.11 8.42 -21.50
CA THR A 91 -0.59 7.68 -22.66
C THR A 91 0.92 7.47 -22.53
N GLN A 92 1.66 8.50 -22.15
CA GLN A 92 3.11 8.36 -21.92
C GLN A 92 3.39 7.48 -20.71
N ALA A 93 2.55 7.52 -19.67
CA ALA A 93 2.65 6.60 -18.54
C ALA A 93 2.45 5.13 -18.97
N ASP A 94 1.52 4.84 -19.90
CA ASP A 94 1.40 3.49 -20.49
C ASP A 94 2.64 3.09 -21.28
N THR A 95 3.18 4.01 -22.09
CA THR A 95 4.43 3.76 -22.82
C THR A 95 5.56 3.40 -21.86
N PHE A 96 5.75 4.18 -20.79
CA PHE A 96 6.77 3.91 -19.79
C PHE A 96 6.49 2.63 -19.01
N PHE A 97 5.24 2.31 -18.70
CA PHE A 97 4.91 1.03 -18.06
C PHE A 97 5.25 -0.15 -18.98
N ASN A 98 4.86 -0.10 -20.25
CA ASN A 98 5.15 -1.13 -21.23
C ASN A 98 6.66 -1.33 -21.43
N GLN A 99 7.43 -0.24 -21.44
CA GLN A 99 8.90 -0.31 -21.43
C GLN A 99 9.43 -0.97 -20.16
N MET A 100 8.89 -0.64 -18.99
CA MET A 100 9.29 -1.26 -17.72
C MET A 100 9.13 -2.77 -17.76
N VAL A 101 7.94 -3.26 -18.13
CA VAL A 101 7.64 -4.70 -18.14
C VAL A 101 8.35 -5.45 -19.27
N THR A 102 8.78 -4.76 -20.33
CA THR A 102 9.52 -5.36 -21.45
C THR A 102 11.02 -5.39 -21.19
N GLU A 103 11.62 -4.24 -20.84
CA GLU A 103 13.07 -4.09 -20.68
C GLU A 103 13.59 -4.77 -19.41
N PHE A 104 12.75 -4.86 -18.36
CA PHE A 104 13.12 -5.39 -17.05
C PHE A 104 12.44 -6.72 -16.72
N ALA A 105 11.91 -7.44 -17.73
CA ALA A 105 11.19 -8.70 -17.54
C ALA A 105 11.96 -9.78 -16.76
N GLN A 106 13.30 -9.71 -16.77
CA GLN A 106 14.20 -10.64 -16.07
C GLN A 106 14.92 -9.98 -14.87
N THR A 107 14.62 -8.72 -14.57
CA THR A 107 15.23 -8.00 -13.45
C THR A 107 14.48 -8.35 -12.17
N ALA A 108 15.21 -8.78 -11.15
CA ALA A 108 14.65 -9.04 -9.82
C ALA A 108 13.96 -7.78 -9.27
N GLY A 109 12.79 -7.96 -8.65
CA GLY A 109 11.99 -6.88 -8.08
C GLY A 109 11.06 -6.16 -9.07
N LEU A 110 10.89 -6.65 -10.31
CA LEU A 110 9.90 -6.11 -11.24
C LEU A 110 8.48 -6.20 -10.68
N ASP A 111 8.12 -7.32 -10.05
CA ASP A 111 6.81 -7.53 -9.44
C ASP A 111 6.53 -6.52 -8.30
N GLU A 112 7.53 -6.26 -7.46
CA GLU A 112 7.48 -5.18 -6.47
C GLU A 112 7.29 -3.81 -7.13
N ALA A 113 8.09 -3.49 -8.16
CA ALA A 113 8.02 -2.20 -8.84
C ALA A 113 6.65 -1.95 -9.46
N VAL A 114 6.05 -2.97 -10.09
CA VAL A 114 4.69 -2.93 -10.63
C VAL A 114 3.66 -2.70 -9.52
N TYR A 115 3.76 -3.45 -8.41
CA TYR A 115 2.84 -3.30 -7.26
C TYR A 115 2.92 -1.88 -6.67
N VAL A 116 4.13 -1.38 -6.39
CA VAL A 116 4.35 -0.06 -5.81
C VAL A 116 3.86 1.05 -6.75
N THR A 117 4.07 0.91 -8.05
CA THR A 117 3.56 1.88 -9.03
C THR A 117 2.03 1.89 -9.06
N GLY A 118 1.40 0.72 -9.03
CA GLY A 118 -0.06 0.61 -8.91
C GLY A 118 -0.59 1.31 -7.64
N MET A 119 0.04 1.04 -6.50
CA MET A 119 -0.26 1.70 -5.22
C MET A 119 -0.14 3.21 -5.31
N ASP A 120 0.98 3.72 -5.82
CA ASP A 120 1.22 5.16 -5.91
C ASP A 120 0.16 5.85 -6.78
N ILE A 121 -0.19 5.26 -7.92
CA ILE A 121 -1.27 5.76 -8.79
C ILE A 121 -2.62 5.75 -8.08
N GLN A 122 -2.93 4.66 -7.37
CA GLN A 122 -4.20 4.51 -6.67
C GLN A 122 -4.37 5.57 -5.58
N TYR A 123 -3.34 5.79 -4.75
CA TYR A 123 -3.50 6.58 -3.52
C TYR A 123 -3.02 8.03 -3.63
N THR A 124 -2.11 8.34 -4.55
CA THR A 124 -1.64 9.73 -4.76
C THR A 124 -2.42 10.45 -5.86
N ARG A 125 -2.94 9.70 -6.83
CA ARG A 125 -3.64 10.25 -8.01
C ARG A 125 -5.10 9.83 -8.09
N TRP A 126 -5.56 8.95 -7.20
CA TRP A 126 -6.96 8.50 -7.12
C TRP A 126 -7.45 7.88 -8.44
N ASN A 127 -6.55 7.25 -9.20
CA ASN A 127 -6.87 6.63 -10.48
C ASN A 127 -6.88 5.11 -10.36
N SER A 128 -7.92 4.57 -9.69
CA SER A 128 -8.08 3.14 -9.45
C SER A 128 -8.11 2.33 -10.76
N ALA A 129 -8.70 2.85 -11.83
CA ALA A 129 -8.78 2.15 -13.11
C ALA A 129 -7.38 1.87 -13.69
N LYS A 130 -6.50 2.88 -13.67
CA LYS A 130 -5.11 2.73 -14.12
C LYS A 130 -4.30 1.85 -13.19
N ALA A 131 -4.41 2.05 -11.88
CA ALA A 131 -3.74 1.22 -10.88
C ALA A 131 -4.12 -0.26 -11.04
N ASN A 132 -5.40 -0.56 -11.25
CA ASN A 132 -5.89 -1.92 -11.48
C ASN A 132 -5.28 -2.56 -12.73
N ASN A 133 -4.97 -1.79 -13.79
CA ASN A 133 -4.28 -2.35 -14.96
C ASN A 133 -2.85 -2.80 -14.60
N PHE A 134 -2.16 -2.06 -13.74
CA PHE A 134 -0.80 -2.42 -13.32
C PHE A 134 -0.85 -3.60 -12.34
N HIS A 135 -1.79 -3.61 -11.41
CA HIS A 135 -1.99 -4.74 -10.51
C HIS A 135 -2.34 -6.03 -11.25
N LYS A 136 -3.14 -5.97 -12.33
CA LYS A 136 -3.45 -7.13 -13.18
C LYS A 136 -2.21 -7.74 -13.83
N TYR A 137 -1.24 -6.93 -14.24
CA TYR A 137 0.03 -7.44 -14.77
C TYR A 137 0.71 -8.38 -13.77
N ASN A 138 0.76 -8.02 -12.49
CA ASN A 138 1.29 -8.91 -11.44
C ASN A 138 0.49 -10.20 -11.29
N LEU A 139 -0.83 -10.16 -11.44
CA LEU A 139 -1.65 -11.38 -11.37
C LEU A 139 -1.39 -12.33 -12.55
N GLU A 140 -1.14 -11.76 -13.72
CA GLU A 140 -0.92 -12.53 -14.94
C GLU A 140 0.51 -13.11 -15.00
N HIS A 141 1.51 -12.38 -14.49
CA HIS A 141 2.92 -12.73 -14.66
C HIS A 141 3.63 -13.20 -13.38
N PHE A 142 3.14 -12.79 -12.21
CA PHE A 142 3.76 -13.09 -10.92
C PHE A 142 2.75 -13.56 -9.86
N PRO A 143 1.80 -14.47 -10.19
CA PRO A 143 0.73 -14.83 -9.27
C PRO A 143 1.24 -15.40 -7.94
N GLU A 144 2.35 -16.14 -7.96
CA GLU A 144 2.87 -16.84 -6.77
C GLU A 144 3.69 -15.95 -5.83
N THR A 145 3.97 -14.69 -6.20
CA THR A 145 4.78 -13.80 -5.36
C THR A 145 3.91 -13.05 -4.36
N LYS A 146 4.54 -12.57 -3.28
CA LYS A 146 3.91 -11.63 -2.34
C LYS A 146 3.25 -10.47 -3.07
N PHE A 147 3.90 -9.92 -4.09
CA PHE A 147 3.41 -8.77 -4.83
C PHE A 147 2.33 -9.11 -5.86
N GLY A 148 2.27 -10.37 -6.35
CA GLY A 148 1.09 -10.93 -7.01
C GLY A 148 -0.13 -10.93 -6.10
N MET A 149 0.00 -11.57 -4.93
CA MET A 149 -1.05 -11.63 -3.91
C MET A 149 -1.53 -10.23 -3.49
N MET A 150 -0.61 -9.31 -3.21
CA MET A 150 -0.93 -7.96 -2.77
C MET A 150 -1.54 -7.10 -3.88
N SER A 151 -1.15 -7.28 -5.15
CA SER A 151 -1.85 -6.66 -6.27
C SER A 151 -3.31 -7.12 -6.36
N ASN A 152 -3.62 -8.38 -6.04
CA ASN A 152 -5.01 -8.84 -5.99
C ASN A 152 -5.79 -8.19 -4.84
N VAL A 153 -5.16 -8.03 -3.66
CA VAL A 153 -5.73 -7.27 -2.54
C VAL A 153 -6.14 -5.86 -2.99
N GLU A 154 -5.29 -5.14 -3.73
CA GLU A 154 -5.60 -3.77 -4.17
C GLU A 154 -6.76 -3.72 -5.18
N ILE A 155 -6.85 -4.70 -6.08
CA ILE A 155 -7.99 -4.83 -7.00
C ILE A 155 -9.29 -5.07 -6.21
N ILE A 156 -9.28 -5.97 -5.23
CA ILE A 156 -10.43 -6.23 -4.35
C ILE A 156 -10.83 -4.96 -3.59
N ARG A 157 -9.86 -4.23 -3.04
CA ARG A 157 -10.11 -2.95 -2.34
C ARG A 157 -10.73 -1.91 -3.27
N SER A 158 -10.27 -1.82 -4.52
CA SER A 158 -10.90 -0.99 -5.54
C SER A 158 -12.35 -1.41 -5.78
N TYR A 159 -12.62 -2.71 -5.95
CA TYR A 159 -13.99 -3.21 -6.16
C TYR A 159 -14.90 -2.90 -4.98
N LEU A 160 -14.42 -3.01 -3.74
CA LEU A 160 -15.20 -2.65 -2.56
C LEU A 160 -15.56 -1.16 -2.54
N ARG A 161 -14.57 -0.29 -2.81
CA ARG A 161 -14.75 1.17 -2.89
C ARG A 161 -15.74 1.58 -3.97
N ASP A 162 -15.70 0.92 -5.12
CA ASP A 162 -16.59 1.21 -6.25
C ASP A 162 -17.97 0.53 -6.11
N GLY A 163 -18.22 -0.19 -4.99
CA GLY A 163 -19.48 -0.91 -4.77
C GLY A 163 -19.69 -2.08 -5.74
N ASN A 164 -18.63 -2.59 -6.35
CA ASN A 164 -18.71 -3.66 -7.35
C ASN A 164 -19.13 -4.98 -6.68
N LYS A 165 -20.20 -5.59 -7.21
CA LYS A 165 -20.83 -6.80 -6.68
C LYS A 165 -19.92 -8.04 -6.78
N ILE A 166 -18.89 -8.02 -7.62
CA ILE A 166 -17.96 -9.14 -7.75
C ILE A 166 -16.95 -9.22 -6.59
N ALA A 167 -16.81 -8.17 -5.78
CA ALA A 167 -15.80 -8.10 -4.73
C ALA A 167 -15.83 -9.30 -3.78
N ASP A 168 -17.02 -9.75 -3.39
CA ASP A 168 -17.16 -10.88 -2.45
C ASP A 168 -16.65 -12.19 -3.06
N ALA A 169 -17.00 -12.46 -4.32
CA ALA A 169 -16.52 -13.64 -5.02
C ALA A 169 -15.00 -13.61 -5.24
N GLU A 170 -14.42 -12.42 -5.47
CA GLU A 170 -12.97 -12.27 -5.60
C GLU A 170 -12.24 -12.48 -4.26
N VAL A 171 -12.84 -12.10 -3.13
CA VAL A 171 -12.30 -12.39 -1.79
C VAL A 171 -12.26 -13.89 -1.52
N GLU A 172 -13.33 -14.63 -1.84
CA GLU A 172 -13.36 -16.08 -1.68
C GLU A 172 -12.28 -16.78 -2.51
N LYS A 173 -12.12 -16.38 -3.78
CA LYS A 173 -11.06 -16.89 -4.65
C LYS A 173 -9.67 -16.56 -4.10
N TRP A 174 -9.48 -15.33 -3.63
CA TRP A 174 -8.21 -14.86 -3.07
C TRP A 174 -7.82 -15.65 -1.82
N LEU A 175 -8.78 -15.89 -0.90
CA LEU A 175 -8.55 -16.69 0.30
C LEU A 175 -8.11 -18.12 -0.04
N ALA A 176 -8.72 -18.72 -1.06
CA ALA A 176 -8.37 -20.07 -1.50
C ALA A 176 -7.01 -20.13 -2.21
N ALA A 177 -6.72 -19.17 -3.11
CA ALA A 177 -5.51 -19.13 -3.92
C ALA A 177 -4.25 -18.89 -3.07
N TYR A 178 -4.35 -18.08 -2.02
CA TYR A 178 -3.20 -17.62 -1.24
C TYR A 178 -3.13 -18.18 0.18
N LYS A 179 -3.84 -19.28 0.46
CA LYS A 179 -3.89 -19.92 1.80
C LYS A 179 -2.53 -20.30 2.38
N ASP A 180 -1.56 -20.57 1.51
CA ASP A 180 -0.21 -21.02 1.90
C ASP A 180 0.82 -19.89 1.81
N GLN A 181 0.41 -18.68 1.43
CA GLN A 181 1.31 -17.52 1.37
C GLN A 181 1.63 -17.01 2.78
N PRO A 182 2.91 -16.83 3.16
CA PRO A 182 3.29 -16.35 4.49
C PRO A 182 2.64 -15.02 4.88
N ASP A 183 2.45 -14.14 3.90
CA ASP A 183 1.87 -12.81 4.07
C ASP A 183 0.33 -12.81 3.98
N GLN A 184 -0.35 -13.95 3.89
CA GLN A 184 -1.81 -14.00 3.75
C GLN A 184 -2.53 -13.24 4.87
N ALA A 185 -2.04 -13.34 6.10
CA ALA A 185 -2.59 -12.61 7.25
C ALA A 185 -2.67 -11.09 7.01
N MET A 186 -1.67 -10.51 6.32
CA MET A 186 -1.67 -9.10 5.93
C MET A 186 -2.79 -8.79 4.95
N GLY A 187 -2.94 -9.61 3.90
CA GLY A 187 -3.99 -9.42 2.90
C GLY A 187 -5.39 -9.55 3.49
N ILE A 188 -5.63 -10.53 4.36
CA ILE A 188 -6.92 -10.71 5.07
C ILE A 188 -7.25 -9.45 5.87
N TYR A 189 -6.29 -8.95 6.67
CA TYR A 189 -6.46 -7.75 7.47
C TYR A 189 -6.79 -6.52 6.61
N GLN A 190 -6.10 -6.32 5.49
CA GLN A 190 -6.35 -5.18 4.60
C GLN A 190 -7.71 -5.26 3.91
N ILE A 191 -8.14 -6.45 3.46
CA ILE A 191 -9.47 -6.66 2.88
C ILE A 191 -10.55 -6.44 3.94
N ALA A 192 -10.38 -6.96 5.16
CA ALA A 192 -11.29 -6.75 6.27
C ALA A 192 -11.49 -5.25 6.59
N ARG A 193 -10.39 -4.49 6.63
CA ARG A 193 -10.43 -3.03 6.77
C ARG A 193 -11.21 -2.36 5.66
N ALA A 194 -11.02 -2.78 4.40
CA ALA A 194 -11.74 -2.22 3.28
C ALA A 194 -13.25 -2.51 3.34
N TYR A 195 -13.66 -3.70 3.79
CA TYR A 195 -15.07 -3.98 4.06
C TYR A 195 -15.65 -3.05 5.13
N VAL A 196 -14.97 -2.90 6.27
CA VAL A 196 -15.43 -2.02 7.36
C VAL A 196 -15.51 -0.57 6.91
N GLY A 197 -14.49 -0.08 6.18
CA GLY A 197 -14.45 1.28 5.63
C GLY A 197 -15.61 1.54 4.66
N ASN A 198 -16.03 0.54 3.89
CA ASN A 198 -17.17 0.63 2.97
C ASN A 198 -18.51 0.22 3.61
N ASN A 199 -18.65 0.38 4.93
CA ASN A 199 -19.86 0.10 5.72
C ASN A 199 -20.41 -1.34 5.60
N LYS A 200 -19.56 -2.30 5.21
CA LYS A 200 -19.88 -3.74 5.17
C LYS A 200 -19.33 -4.43 6.41
N ILE A 201 -19.79 -3.97 7.57
CA ILE A 201 -19.23 -4.28 8.89
C ILE A 201 -19.17 -5.80 9.16
N GLU A 202 -20.28 -6.51 8.92
CA GLU A 202 -20.38 -7.94 9.20
C GLU A 202 -19.33 -8.76 8.44
N LYS A 203 -19.10 -8.45 7.15
CA LYS A 203 -18.07 -9.12 6.34
C LYS A 203 -16.65 -8.79 6.80
N GLY A 204 -16.41 -7.54 7.17
CA GLY A 204 -15.13 -7.14 7.75
C GLY A 204 -14.84 -7.89 9.05
N GLN A 205 -15.86 -8.06 9.90
CA GLN A 205 -15.76 -8.83 11.14
C GLN A 205 -15.49 -10.31 10.89
N GLN A 206 -16.18 -10.93 9.93
CA GLN A 206 -15.92 -12.33 9.54
C GLN A 206 -14.46 -12.54 9.12
N LEU A 207 -13.88 -11.60 8.36
CA LEU A 207 -12.48 -11.69 7.96
C LEU A 207 -11.50 -11.41 9.12
N TYR A 208 -11.84 -10.51 10.04
CA TYR A 208 -11.04 -10.35 11.25
C TYR A 208 -11.07 -11.63 12.10
N ASP A 209 -12.23 -12.22 12.33
CA ASP A 209 -12.37 -13.50 13.04
C ASP A 209 -11.56 -14.61 12.35
N PHE A 210 -11.61 -14.66 11.02
CA PHE A 210 -10.79 -15.58 10.24
C PHE A 210 -9.29 -15.36 10.47
N ALA A 211 -8.81 -14.12 10.44
CA ALA A 211 -7.41 -13.79 10.71
C ALA A 211 -7.00 -14.13 12.16
N ILE A 212 -7.86 -13.86 13.14
CA ILE A 212 -7.61 -14.18 14.56
C ILE A 212 -7.51 -15.69 14.75
N LYS A 213 -8.40 -16.46 14.13
CA LYS A 213 -8.43 -17.92 14.27
C LYS A 213 -7.24 -18.61 13.60
N ASN A 214 -6.84 -18.17 12.42
CA ASN A 214 -5.84 -18.86 11.60
C ASN A 214 -4.43 -18.26 11.71
N HIS A 215 -4.31 -17.02 12.22
CA HIS A 215 -3.04 -16.29 12.29
C HIS A 215 -2.88 -15.54 13.63
N SER A 216 -3.36 -16.10 14.74
CA SER A 216 -3.34 -15.45 16.06
C SER A 216 -1.97 -14.93 16.51
N ASP A 217 -0.90 -15.64 16.14
CA ASP A 217 0.47 -15.29 16.52
C ASP A 217 1.11 -14.27 15.57
N HIS A 218 0.53 -14.10 14.37
CA HIS A 218 0.99 -13.14 13.38
C HIS A 218 0.59 -11.71 13.78
N VAL A 219 1.42 -10.71 13.44
CA VAL A 219 1.15 -9.30 13.77
C VAL A 219 -0.22 -8.84 13.24
N TYR A 220 -0.57 -9.22 12.01
CA TYR A 220 -1.87 -8.90 11.43
C TYR A 220 -3.07 -9.66 12.05
N GLY A 221 -2.87 -10.84 12.65
CA GLY A 221 -3.93 -11.50 13.43
C GLY A 221 -4.19 -10.78 14.76
N LYS A 222 -3.12 -10.30 15.40
CA LYS A 222 -3.22 -9.45 16.60
C LYS A 222 -3.91 -8.12 16.28
N LEU A 223 -3.53 -7.47 15.18
CA LEU A 223 -4.19 -6.25 14.70
C LEU A 223 -5.67 -6.48 14.35
N ALA A 224 -6.00 -7.63 13.73
CA ALA A 224 -7.38 -8.02 13.48
C ALA A 224 -8.19 -8.14 14.78
N LYS A 225 -7.61 -8.73 15.85
CA LYS A 225 -8.25 -8.80 17.17
C LYS A 225 -8.59 -7.43 17.74
N VAL A 226 -7.64 -6.50 17.69
CA VAL A 226 -7.87 -5.12 18.14
C VAL A 226 -9.02 -4.48 17.37
N ARG A 227 -8.99 -4.54 16.02
CA ARG A 227 -10.03 -3.93 15.18
C ARG A 227 -11.39 -4.59 15.33
N TYR A 228 -11.43 -5.90 15.52
CA TYR A 228 -12.66 -6.64 15.80
C TYR A 228 -13.34 -6.11 17.06
N ASN A 229 -12.59 -6.03 18.16
CA ASN A 229 -13.10 -5.54 19.45
C ASN A 229 -13.58 -4.09 19.36
N ILE A 230 -12.83 -3.20 18.69
CA ILE A 230 -13.27 -1.80 18.48
C ILE A 230 -14.54 -1.71 17.64
N THR A 231 -14.66 -2.54 16.60
CA THR A 231 -15.86 -2.58 15.75
C THR A 231 -17.09 -3.00 16.56
N ASN A 232 -16.89 -3.91 17.53
CA ASN A 232 -17.91 -4.32 18.50
C ASN A 232 -18.08 -3.36 19.69
N LYS A 233 -17.33 -2.25 19.75
CA LYS A 233 -17.28 -1.29 20.87
C LYS A 233 -16.86 -1.92 22.20
N ASP A 234 -16.21 -3.08 22.17
CA ASP A 234 -15.55 -3.68 23.33
C ASP A 234 -14.14 -3.11 23.45
N PHE A 235 -14.08 -1.86 23.92
CA PHE A 235 -12.83 -1.13 23.97
C PHE A 235 -11.88 -1.67 25.05
N ASP A 236 -12.40 -2.28 26.11
CA ASP A 236 -11.56 -2.89 27.15
C ASP A 236 -10.82 -4.11 26.59
N ALA A 237 -11.53 -4.98 25.84
CA ALA A 237 -10.88 -6.09 25.15
C ALA A 237 -9.95 -5.61 24.01
N ALA A 238 -10.25 -4.48 23.37
CA ALA A 238 -9.36 -3.88 22.38
C ALA A 238 -8.05 -3.37 23.02
N ASP A 239 -8.13 -2.70 24.17
CA ASP A 239 -6.96 -2.23 24.92
C ASP A 239 -6.06 -3.41 25.33
N GLN A 240 -6.64 -4.47 25.90
CA GLN A 240 -5.88 -5.68 26.27
C GLN A 240 -5.18 -6.33 25.07
N ALA A 241 -5.85 -6.38 23.91
CA ALA A 241 -5.25 -6.89 22.68
C ALA A 241 -4.12 -5.98 22.17
N ALA A 242 -4.28 -4.66 22.32
CA ALA A 242 -3.28 -3.67 21.92
C ALA A 242 -2.04 -3.70 22.82
N ASP A 243 -2.19 -3.86 24.14
CA ASP A 243 -1.07 -4.02 25.07
C ASP A 243 -0.20 -5.23 24.70
N SER A 244 -0.84 -6.33 24.30
CA SER A 244 -0.15 -7.53 23.81
C SER A 244 0.62 -7.28 22.50
N LEU A 245 0.14 -6.36 21.66
CA LEU A 245 0.80 -5.96 20.42
C LEU A 245 2.00 -5.04 20.69
N ILE A 246 1.86 -4.08 21.62
CA ILE A 246 2.94 -3.16 22.05
C ILE A 246 4.17 -3.94 22.52
N ALA A 247 3.97 -5.01 23.30
CA ALA A 247 5.07 -5.86 23.76
C ALA A 247 5.90 -6.47 22.60
N SER A 248 5.34 -6.58 21.40
CA SER A 248 6.03 -7.06 20.19
C SER A 248 6.53 -5.95 19.26
N ALA A 249 6.18 -4.69 19.52
CA ALA A 249 6.38 -3.58 18.59
C ALA A 249 7.83 -3.06 18.52
N GLU A 250 8.63 -3.21 19.58
CA GLU A 250 10.04 -2.76 19.57
C GLU A 250 10.85 -3.35 18.41
N LYS A 251 10.48 -4.55 17.97
CA LYS A 251 11.20 -5.31 16.93
C LYS A 251 10.41 -5.44 15.63
N ASN A 252 9.20 -4.87 15.55
CA ASN A 252 8.30 -5.06 14.41
C ASN A 252 7.67 -3.72 14.00
N GLU A 253 8.04 -3.24 12.80
CA GLU A 253 7.54 -1.98 12.26
C GLU A 253 6.04 -2.00 11.97
N ASP A 254 5.49 -3.10 11.44
CA ASP A 254 4.04 -3.24 11.20
C ASP A 254 3.24 -3.15 12.50
N ALA A 255 3.79 -3.68 13.61
CA ALA A 255 3.18 -3.54 14.92
C ALA A 255 3.16 -2.08 15.39
N ARG A 256 4.27 -1.35 15.24
CA ARG A 256 4.34 0.09 15.56
C ARG A 256 3.35 0.91 14.74
N GLU A 257 3.30 0.67 13.44
CA GLU A 257 2.37 1.36 12.55
C GLU A 257 0.92 1.02 12.91
N GLY A 258 0.62 -0.24 13.18
CA GLY A 258 -0.70 -0.68 13.62
C GLY A 258 -1.14 -0.07 14.96
N ILE A 259 -0.23 0.17 15.90
CA ILE A 259 -0.51 0.89 17.16
C ILE A 259 -0.85 2.36 16.89
N ARG A 260 -0.14 3.00 15.96
CA ARG A 260 -0.48 4.37 15.54
C ARG A 260 -1.85 4.43 14.87
N GLU A 261 -2.15 3.49 13.97
CA GLU A 261 -3.47 3.38 13.35
C GLU A 261 -4.59 3.17 14.39
N LEU A 262 -4.30 2.43 15.46
CA LEU A 262 -5.21 2.22 16.57
C LEU A 262 -5.48 3.54 17.33
N ALA A 263 -4.45 4.32 17.61
CA ALA A 263 -4.59 5.63 18.23
C ALA A 263 -5.48 6.56 17.39
N ASP A 264 -5.27 6.58 16.06
CA ASP A 264 -6.11 7.33 15.12
C ASP A 264 -7.56 6.82 15.15
N LEU A 265 -7.77 5.50 15.21
CA LEU A 265 -9.10 4.90 15.27
C LEU A 265 -9.85 5.27 16.55
N TYR A 266 -9.19 5.25 17.72
CA TYR A 266 -9.78 5.72 18.98
C TYR A 266 -10.14 7.20 18.91
N ARG A 267 -9.27 8.04 18.37
CA ARG A 267 -9.53 9.47 18.17
C ARG A 267 -10.78 9.68 17.31
N ASP A 268 -10.91 8.93 16.21
CA ASP A 268 -12.05 9.04 15.29
C ASP A 268 -13.37 8.58 15.93
N LYS A 269 -13.31 7.69 16.93
CA LYS A 269 -14.44 7.30 17.80
C LYS A 269 -14.65 8.25 18.98
N LYS A 270 -13.84 9.31 19.10
CA LYS A 270 -13.83 10.30 20.19
C LYS A 270 -13.40 9.75 21.55
N GLU A 271 -12.67 8.63 21.56
CA GLU A 271 -12.05 8.02 22.73
C GLU A 271 -10.66 8.65 22.99
N TYR A 272 -10.61 9.96 23.23
CA TYR A 272 -9.35 10.72 23.20
C TYR A 272 -8.32 10.28 24.25
N THR A 273 -8.78 9.89 25.45
CA THR A 273 -7.88 9.40 26.52
C THR A 273 -7.15 8.13 26.08
N ARG A 274 -7.86 7.21 25.40
CA ARG A 274 -7.28 6.00 24.83
C ARG A 274 -6.35 6.31 23.68
N ALA A 275 -6.76 7.19 22.76
CA ALA A 275 -5.91 7.63 21.67
C ALA A 275 -4.57 8.19 22.18
N ALA A 276 -4.60 9.05 23.20
CA ALA A 276 -3.40 9.63 23.81
C ALA A 276 -2.51 8.61 24.52
N HIS A 277 -3.06 7.49 24.99
CA HIS A 277 -2.27 6.39 25.55
C HIS A 277 -1.38 5.74 24.47
N PHE A 278 -1.93 5.49 23.28
CA PHE A 278 -1.25 4.78 22.18
C PHE A 278 -0.35 5.66 21.30
N TYR A 279 -0.37 6.98 21.45
CA TYR A 279 0.56 7.88 20.74
C TYR A 279 1.94 8.06 21.41
N LYS A 280 2.13 7.50 22.61
CA LYS A 280 3.38 7.61 23.37
C LYS A 280 4.42 6.61 22.89
#